data_AF-A0A954YW04-F1
#
_entry.id   AF-A0A954YW04-F1
#
_cell.length_a   1.000
_cell.length_b   1.000
_cell.length_c   1.000
_cell.angle_alpha   90.00
_cell.angle_beta   90.00
_cell.angle_gamma   90.00
#
_symmetry.space_group_name_H-M   'P 1'
#
loop_
_entity.id
_entity.type
_entity.pdbx_description
1 polymer ?
#
loop_
_entity_poly.entity_id
_entity_poly.type
_entity_poly.pdbx_seq_one_letter_code
_entity_poly.pdbx_strand_id
1 'polypeptide(L)'
;MAFLRSFAPALVVSVVLPAGTVVRAGADTGVRPGVETLIEEEFRAVAGMRVGLITNPTGITSDFRSTIDVLHGAPQVTLVRLFGPEHGVRGEIPAGEHVGQTTDSVTGLPVYSLYGRTRKPTPEMLESLDAIVFDIQDIGSRSYTYISTLALAMEAASEQGIALIVLDRPNPLGGLRIEGRPLDPKFKSFVDHLP
;
A
#
# COMPACT_ATOMS: atom_id res chain seq x y z
N MET A 1 -76.61 2.68 50.74
CA MET A 1 -76.57 3.29 49.39
C MET A 1 -75.81 4.61 49.47
N ALA A 2 -74.52 4.61 49.14
CA ALA A 2 -73.75 5.76 48.64
C ALA A 2 -72.29 5.31 48.41
N PHE A 3 -71.71 5.81 47.34
CA PHE A 3 -70.53 5.36 46.60
C PHE A 3 -69.19 5.94 47.12
N LEU A 4 -68.08 5.42 46.56
CA LEU A 4 -66.76 6.08 46.33
C LEU A 4 -65.78 6.11 47.53
N ARG A 5 -64.46 5.88 47.41
CA ARG A 5 -63.52 5.82 46.27
C ARG A 5 -62.40 4.81 46.57
N SER A 6 -62.06 4.00 45.57
CA SER A 6 -60.85 3.18 45.49
C SER A 6 -59.65 4.09 45.15
N PHE A 7 -58.56 3.98 45.92
CA PHE A 7 -57.25 4.51 45.56
C PHE A 7 -56.47 3.39 44.86
N ALA A 8 -56.24 3.52 43.56
CA ALA A 8 -55.24 2.74 42.84
C ALA A 8 -53.92 3.54 42.80
N PRO A 9 -52.76 2.95 43.13
CA PRO A 9 -51.49 3.64 43.00
C PRO A 9 -51.13 3.80 41.52
N ALA A 10 -50.67 5.00 41.16
CA ALA A 10 -50.19 5.30 39.81
C ALA A 10 -48.92 4.49 39.52
N LEU A 11 -49.02 3.58 38.55
CA LEU A 11 -47.87 2.87 37.98
C LEU A 11 -47.08 3.86 37.11
N VAL A 12 -45.89 4.25 37.57
CA VAL A 12 -44.94 5.00 36.75
C VAL A 12 -44.31 4.02 35.76
N VAL A 13 -44.74 4.08 34.50
CA VAL A 13 -44.09 3.34 33.41
C VAL A 13 -42.86 4.14 32.98
N SER A 14 -41.68 3.69 33.41
CA SER A 14 -40.41 4.20 32.88
C SER A 14 -40.20 3.62 31.48
N VAL A 15 -40.39 4.45 30.45
CA VAL A 15 -40.07 4.07 29.07
C VAL A 15 -38.55 4.18 28.92
N VAL A 16 -37.87 3.05 29.02
CA VAL A 16 -36.47 2.94 28.61
C VAL A 16 -36.46 2.92 27.08
N LEU A 17 -36.13 4.07 26.47
CA LEU A 17 -35.83 4.14 25.04
C LEU A 17 -34.54 3.34 24.79
N PRO A 18 -34.52 2.40 23.83
CA PRO A 18 -33.28 1.73 23.48
C PRO A 18 -32.28 2.77 22.98
N ALA A 19 -31.05 2.69 23.49
CA ALA A 19 -29.93 3.51 23.08
C ALA A 19 -29.86 3.55 21.55
N GLY A 20 -29.85 4.77 21.01
CA GLY A 20 -29.91 5.02 19.57
C GLY A 20 -28.94 4.13 18.83
N THR A 21 -29.46 3.34 17.90
CA THR A 21 -28.66 2.73 16.86
C THR A 21 -27.99 3.87 16.12
N VAL A 22 -26.68 4.03 16.31
CA VAL A 22 -25.87 4.85 15.41
C VAL A 22 -25.86 4.10 14.10
N VAL A 23 -26.83 4.41 13.24
CA VAL A 23 -26.75 4.08 11.83
C VAL A 23 -25.54 4.83 11.33
N ARG A 24 -24.43 4.14 11.08
CA ARG A 24 -23.35 4.68 10.26
C ARG A 24 -23.94 4.91 8.88
N ALA A 25 -24.42 6.13 8.64
CA ALA A 25 -24.70 6.61 7.32
C ALA A 25 -23.37 6.87 6.63
N GLY A 26 -23.11 6.11 5.57
CA GLY A 26 -21.95 6.24 4.71
C GLY A 26 -21.85 4.98 3.88
N ALA A 27 -22.63 4.91 2.80
CA ALA A 27 -22.29 4.02 1.71
C ALA A 27 -20.84 4.35 1.31
N ASP A 28 -19.95 3.36 1.41
CA ASP A 28 -18.55 3.53 1.09
C ASP A 28 -18.40 3.79 -0.41
N THR A 29 -18.34 5.07 -0.78
CA THR A 29 -18.04 5.52 -2.14
C THR A 29 -16.53 5.74 -2.32
N GLY A 30 -15.70 5.23 -1.41
CA GLY A 30 -14.24 5.31 -1.49
C GLY A 30 -13.68 4.41 -2.58
N VAL A 31 -12.62 4.86 -3.26
CA VAL A 31 -11.81 3.97 -4.10
C VAL A 31 -11.11 2.97 -3.20
N ARG A 32 -11.17 1.67 -3.52
CA ARG A 32 -10.41 0.62 -2.84
C ARG A 32 -9.01 0.52 -3.46
N PRO A 33 -7.93 0.81 -2.71
CA PRO A 33 -6.57 0.60 -3.21
C PRO A 33 -6.27 -0.87 -3.46
N GLY A 34 -5.26 -1.17 -4.27
CA GLY A 34 -4.89 -2.54 -4.64
C GLY A 34 -4.58 -3.45 -3.45
N VAL A 35 -4.03 -2.90 -2.36
CA VAL A 35 -3.79 -3.67 -1.12
C VAL A 35 -5.08 -4.17 -0.47
N GLU A 36 -6.17 -3.38 -0.51
CA GLU A 36 -7.47 -3.82 0.02
C GLU A 36 -8.05 -4.93 -0.84
N THR A 37 -8.03 -4.75 -2.16
CA THR A 37 -8.47 -5.79 -3.10
C THR A 37 -7.67 -7.08 -2.92
N LEU A 38 -6.35 -6.98 -2.69
CA LEU A 38 -5.50 -8.14 -2.44
C LEU A 38 -5.91 -8.89 -1.16
N ILE A 39 -6.24 -8.17 -0.09
CA ILE A 39 -6.71 -8.76 1.18
C ILE A 39 -8.09 -9.41 0.98
N GLU A 40 -9.03 -8.72 0.33
CA GLU A 40 -10.38 -9.21 0.03
C GLU A 40 -10.35 -10.48 -0.83
N GLU A 41 -9.41 -10.58 -1.76
CA GLU A 41 -9.18 -11.78 -2.58
C GLU A 41 -8.31 -12.84 -1.89
N GLU A 42 -8.15 -12.76 -0.56
CA GLU A 42 -7.39 -13.73 0.25
C GLU A 42 -5.95 -13.94 -0.26
N PHE A 43 -5.33 -12.87 -0.78
CA PHE A 43 -3.97 -12.85 -1.32
C PHE A 43 -3.76 -13.78 -2.54
N ARG A 44 -4.85 -14.16 -3.24
CA ARG A 44 -4.81 -15.11 -4.37
C ARG A 44 -3.73 -14.81 -5.41
N ALA A 45 -3.47 -13.53 -5.69
CA ALA A 45 -2.46 -13.12 -6.68
C ALA A 45 -1.00 -13.43 -6.28
N VAL A 46 -0.73 -13.64 -4.99
CA VAL A 46 0.62 -13.89 -4.44
C VAL A 46 0.70 -15.16 -3.58
N ALA A 47 -0.39 -15.92 -3.47
CA ALA A 47 -0.47 -17.10 -2.62
C ALA A 47 0.54 -18.17 -3.06
N GLY A 48 1.32 -18.69 -2.11
CA GLY A 48 2.36 -19.69 -2.36
C GLY A 48 3.61 -19.15 -3.07
N MET A 49 3.68 -17.85 -3.36
CA MET A 49 4.85 -17.22 -3.97
C MET A 49 5.81 -16.66 -2.92
N ARG A 50 7.10 -16.70 -3.24
CA ARG A 50 8.15 -15.93 -2.57
C ARG A 50 8.18 -14.54 -3.17
N VAL A 51 7.75 -13.55 -2.41
CA VAL A 51 7.59 -12.19 -2.91
C VAL A 51 8.60 -11.23 -2.31
N GLY A 52 9.10 -10.32 -3.14
CA GLY A 52 9.77 -9.10 -2.71
C GLY A 52 8.79 -7.94 -2.75
N LEU A 53 8.91 -6.97 -1.84
CA LEU A 53 8.02 -5.80 -1.80
C LEU A 53 8.79 -4.50 -2.02
N ILE A 54 8.45 -3.76 -3.08
CA ILE A 54 8.84 -2.36 -3.27
C ILE A 54 7.76 -1.48 -2.63
N THR A 55 8.12 -0.78 -1.57
CA THR A 55 7.17 0.04 -0.79
C THR A 55 7.89 1.19 -0.08
N ASN A 56 7.11 2.10 0.48
CA ASN A 56 7.54 3.14 1.42
C ASN A 56 6.41 3.38 2.45
N PRO A 57 6.48 4.41 3.31
CA PRO A 57 5.41 4.70 4.28
C PRO A 57 4.01 4.96 3.71
N THR A 58 3.88 5.19 2.40
CA THR A 58 2.58 5.37 1.74
C THR A 58 1.90 4.03 1.40
N GLY A 59 2.64 2.93 1.42
CA GLY A 59 2.14 1.57 1.26
C GLY A 59 1.40 1.12 2.51
N ILE A 60 0.18 1.65 2.68
CA ILE A 60 -0.71 1.38 3.81
C ILE A 60 -2.13 1.06 3.34
N THR A 61 -2.86 0.32 4.18
CA THR A 61 -4.30 0.07 4.10
C THR A 61 -5.11 1.27 4.59
N SER A 62 -6.42 1.24 4.38
CA SER A 62 -7.41 2.21 4.88
C SER A 62 -7.43 2.33 6.41
N ASP A 63 -7.00 1.29 7.12
CA ASP A 63 -6.84 1.26 8.58
C ASP A 63 -5.39 1.51 9.03
N PHE A 64 -4.55 2.10 8.17
CA PHE A 64 -3.16 2.52 8.45
C PHE A 64 -2.18 1.40 8.81
N ARG A 65 -2.45 0.15 8.40
CA ARG A 65 -1.48 -0.94 8.50
C ARG A 65 -0.55 -0.88 7.29
N SER A 66 0.76 -1.05 7.50
CA SER A 66 1.71 -1.13 6.39
C SER A 66 1.48 -2.40 5.58
N THR A 67 1.61 -2.29 4.26
CA THR A 67 1.63 -3.44 3.34
C THR A 67 2.74 -4.42 3.69
N ILE A 68 3.84 -3.97 4.30
CA ILE A 68 4.89 -4.83 4.86
C ILE A 68 4.28 -5.79 5.89
N ASP A 69 3.58 -5.24 6.88
CA ASP A 69 3.04 -5.99 8.00
C ASP A 69 1.86 -6.87 7.56
N VAL A 70 1.06 -6.38 6.59
CA VAL A 70 -0.03 -7.14 5.96
C VAL A 70 0.49 -8.38 5.25
N LEU A 71 1.50 -8.24 4.37
CA LEU A 71 2.05 -9.39 3.63
C LEU A 71 2.87 -10.32 4.52
N HIS A 72 3.60 -9.78 5.50
CA HIS A 72 4.37 -10.59 6.45
C HIS A 72 3.48 -11.42 7.39
N GLY A 73 2.32 -10.87 7.79
CA GLY A 73 1.36 -11.55 8.66
C GLY A 73 0.43 -12.53 7.95
N ALA A 74 0.42 -12.56 6.61
CA ALA A 74 -0.47 -13.42 5.82
C ALA A 74 0.13 -14.83 5.65
N PRO A 75 -0.47 -15.91 6.19
CA PRO A 75 0.13 -17.25 6.19
C PRO A 75 0.30 -17.86 4.79
N GLN A 76 -0.46 -17.40 3.80
CA GLN A 76 -0.36 -17.83 2.41
C GLN A 76 0.71 -17.08 1.59
N VAL A 77 1.37 -16.07 2.17
CA VAL A 77 2.39 -15.25 1.48
C VAL A 77 3.75 -15.49 2.12
N THR A 78 4.77 -15.71 1.29
CA THR A 78 6.16 -15.76 1.77
C THR A 78 6.86 -14.47 1.39
N LEU A 79 6.82 -13.47 2.28
CA LEU A 79 7.55 -12.20 2.08
C LEU A 79 9.03 -12.41 2.42
N VAL A 80 9.91 -12.28 1.43
CA VAL A 80 11.34 -12.66 1.55
C VAL A 80 12.24 -11.46 1.77
N ARG A 81 11.94 -10.31 1.17
CA ARG A 81 12.79 -9.11 1.24
C ARG A 81 12.03 -7.85 0.85
N LEU A 82 12.54 -6.71 1.31
CA LEU A 82 11.97 -5.40 1.06
C LEU A 82 12.90 -4.54 0.20
N PHE A 83 12.31 -3.64 -0.57
CA PHE A 83 13.00 -2.70 -1.44
C PHE A 83 12.49 -1.30 -1.16
N GLY A 84 13.38 -0.43 -0.67
CA GLY A 84 13.08 0.96 -0.38
C GLY A 84 13.63 1.87 -1.48
N PRO A 85 12.84 2.83 -2.01
CA PRO A 85 13.35 3.86 -2.90
C PRO A 85 14.12 4.93 -2.08
N GLU A 86 13.88 6.22 -2.34
CA GLU A 86 14.67 7.35 -1.84
C GLU A 86 14.67 7.60 -0.31
N HIS A 87 13.64 7.14 0.41
CA HIS A 87 13.48 7.35 1.87
C HIS A 87 13.48 6.04 2.69
N GLY A 88 13.86 4.93 2.05
CA GLY A 88 13.72 3.60 2.62
C GLY A 88 12.26 3.15 2.78
N VAL A 89 12.09 1.98 3.39
CA VAL A 89 10.78 1.30 3.46
C VAL A 89 9.89 1.78 4.61
N ARG A 90 10.49 2.21 5.74
CA ARG A 90 9.79 2.77 6.92
C ARG A 90 9.92 4.29 7.06
N GLY A 91 10.59 4.98 6.12
CA GLY A 91 10.75 6.45 6.16
C GLY A 91 11.78 6.94 7.18
N GLU A 92 12.62 6.05 7.69
CA GLU A 92 13.62 6.34 8.73
C GLU A 92 14.89 7.01 8.17
N ILE A 93 15.00 7.15 6.85
CA ILE A 93 16.21 7.58 6.15
C ILE A 93 15.97 8.96 5.51
N PRO A 94 16.80 9.97 5.82
CA PRO A 94 16.74 11.29 5.19
C PRO A 94 16.93 11.22 3.66
N ALA A 95 16.31 12.15 2.95
CA ALA A 95 16.45 12.28 1.50
C ALA A 95 17.94 12.42 1.08
N GLY A 96 18.38 11.58 0.14
CA GLY A 96 19.73 11.63 -0.41
C GLY A 96 20.80 10.87 0.37
N GLU A 97 20.47 10.27 1.52
CA GLU A 97 21.41 9.41 2.24
C GLU A 97 21.52 8.01 1.61
N HIS A 98 22.75 7.50 1.53
CA HIS A 98 23.01 6.17 0.99
C HIS A 98 22.77 5.12 2.06
N VAL A 99 21.88 4.19 1.78
CA VAL A 99 21.70 3.01 2.61
C VAL A 99 22.05 1.79 1.77
N GLY A 100 22.97 0.99 2.29
CA GLY A 100 23.32 -0.30 1.72
C GLY A 100 22.20 -1.32 1.95
N GLN A 101 22.59 -2.52 2.36
CA GLN A 101 21.65 -3.52 2.85
C GLN A 101 21.41 -3.30 4.35
N THR A 102 20.15 -3.16 4.74
CA THR A 102 19.75 -3.10 6.15
C THR A 102 18.76 -4.23 6.46
N THR A 103 18.26 -4.28 7.69
CA THR A 103 17.27 -5.23 8.14
C THR A 103 16.09 -4.46 8.73
N ASP A 104 14.86 -4.80 8.35
CA ASP A 104 13.66 -4.24 8.95
C ASP A 104 13.54 -4.76 10.39
N SER A 105 13.48 -3.85 11.36
CA SER A 105 13.53 -4.18 12.78
C SER A 105 12.30 -4.94 13.28
N VAL A 106 11.17 -4.84 12.58
CA VAL A 106 9.89 -5.47 12.93
C VAL A 106 9.82 -6.90 12.38
N THR A 107 10.14 -7.08 11.10
CA THR A 107 9.99 -8.36 10.38
C THR A 107 11.28 -9.19 10.34
N GLY A 108 12.44 -8.58 10.60
CA GLY A 108 13.75 -9.21 10.44
C GLY A 108 14.18 -9.42 8.97
N LEU A 109 13.41 -8.90 8.00
CA LEU A 109 13.68 -9.10 6.58
C LEU A 109 14.81 -8.20 6.08
N PRO A 110 15.62 -8.66 5.11
CA PRO A 110 16.60 -7.81 4.46
C PRO A 110 15.90 -6.71 3.65
N VAL A 111 16.48 -5.50 3.72
CA VAL A 111 16.02 -4.30 3.04
C VAL A 111 17.13 -3.83 2.09
N TYR A 112 16.77 -3.64 0.82
CA TYR A 112 17.66 -3.12 -0.21
C TYR A 112 17.24 -1.72 -0.64
N SER A 113 18.20 -0.81 -0.78
CA SER A 113 17.94 0.50 -1.38
C SER A 113 17.92 0.41 -2.90
N LEU A 114 16.86 0.94 -3.52
CA LEU A 114 16.73 1.19 -4.95
C LEU A 114 16.98 2.68 -5.28
N TYR A 115 17.92 3.30 -4.57
CA TYR A 115 18.34 4.69 -4.77
C TYR A 115 19.85 4.84 -4.91
N GLY A 116 20.28 6.00 -5.44
CA GLY A 116 21.71 6.31 -5.65
C GLY A 116 22.34 5.42 -6.73
N ARG A 117 23.32 4.61 -6.35
CA ARG A 117 24.09 3.75 -7.28
C ARG A 117 23.28 2.58 -7.83
N THR A 118 22.31 2.10 -7.07
CA THR A 118 21.49 0.94 -7.44
C THR A 118 20.05 1.37 -7.49
N ARG A 119 19.53 1.67 -8.69
CA ARG A 119 18.12 2.08 -8.90
C ARG A 119 17.25 0.98 -9.50
N LYS A 120 17.89 0.04 -10.18
CA LYS A 120 17.29 -1.17 -10.73
C LYS A 120 17.66 -2.33 -9.81
N PRO A 121 16.70 -3.18 -9.39
CA PRO A 121 17.02 -4.40 -8.65
C PRO A 121 18.04 -5.24 -9.42
N THR A 122 19.08 -5.74 -8.75
CA THR A 122 20.09 -6.61 -9.38
C THR A 122 19.60 -8.05 -9.45
N PRO A 123 20.16 -8.91 -10.31
CA PRO A 123 19.81 -10.32 -10.35
C PRO A 123 19.93 -11.01 -8.98
N GLU A 124 20.97 -10.69 -8.21
CA GLU A 124 21.19 -11.25 -6.86
C GLU A 124 20.11 -10.80 -5.87
N MET A 125 19.64 -9.55 -6.02
CA MET A 125 18.53 -9.05 -5.23
C MET A 125 17.21 -9.77 -5.55
N LEU A 126 17.04 -10.26 -6.78
CA LEU A 126 15.83 -10.94 -7.25
C LEU A 126 15.93 -12.47 -7.16
N GLU A 127 17.11 -13.00 -6.85
CA GLU A 127 17.32 -14.44 -6.72
C GLU A 127 16.30 -15.03 -5.76
N SER A 128 15.71 -16.18 -6.14
CA SER A 128 14.72 -16.90 -5.36
C SER A 128 13.42 -16.13 -5.03
N LEU A 129 13.13 -15.06 -5.77
CA LEU A 129 11.78 -14.51 -5.81
C LEU A 129 10.98 -15.13 -6.95
N ASP A 130 9.68 -15.26 -6.76
CA ASP A 130 8.73 -15.65 -7.81
C ASP A 130 7.95 -14.41 -8.32
N ALA A 131 7.83 -13.37 -7.49
CA ALA A 131 7.27 -12.09 -7.88
C ALA A 131 7.85 -10.89 -7.10
N ILE A 132 7.74 -9.70 -7.71
CA ILE A 132 7.90 -8.41 -7.05
C ILE A 132 6.52 -7.78 -6.91
N VAL A 133 6.15 -7.34 -5.71
CA VAL A 133 4.96 -6.52 -5.45
C VAL A 133 5.39 -5.07 -5.35
N PHE A 134 4.68 -4.17 -6.01
CA PHE A 134 4.89 -2.72 -5.93
C PHE A 134 3.67 -2.06 -5.29
N ASP A 135 3.89 -1.33 -4.20
CA ASP A 135 2.83 -0.59 -3.50
C ASP A 135 3.33 0.76 -2.96
N ILE A 136 3.21 1.80 -3.78
CA ILE A 136 3.62 3.17 -3.44
C ILE A 136 2.62 4.16 -4.03
N GLN A 137 2.21 5.15 -3.23
CA GLN A 137 1.43 6.28 -3.70
C GLN A 137 2.32 7.26 -4.47
N ASP A 138 2.09 7.38 -5.78
CA ASP A 138 2.69 8.41 -6.63
C ASP A 138 1.84 9.70 -6.64
N ILE A 139 2.32 10.76 -7.29
CA ILE A 139 1.64 12.05 -7.39
C ILE A 139 1.13 12.39 -8.80
N GLY A 140 1.34 11.52 -9.79
CA GLY A 140 0.92 11.78 -11.17
C GLY A 140 1.82 12.77 -11.92
N SER A 141 3.09 12.87 -11.53
CA SER A 141 4.08 13.76 -12.16
C SER A 141 5.32 12.97 -12.56
N ARG A 142 5.79 13.19 -13.79
CA ARG A 142 6.90 12.43 -14.38
C ARG A 142 8.22 12.57 -13.60
N SER A 143 8.42 13.70 -12.92
CA SER A 143 9.62 13.97 -12.13
C SER A 143 9.62 13.33 -10.75
N TYR A 144 8.49 12.75 -10.32
CA TYR A 144 8.42 11.99 -9.09
C TYR A 144 8.90 10.56 -9.35
N THR A 145 10.01 10.19 -8.72
CA THR A 145 10.86 9.10 -9.24
C THR A 145 10.33 7.69 -8.95
N TYR A 146 9.22 7.53 -8.24
CA TYR A 146 8.66 6.21 -7.93
C TYR A 146 8.17 5.47 -9.17
N ILE A 147 7.61 6.17 -10.16
CA ILE A 147 7.28 5.57 -11.47
C ILE A 147 8.53 5.14 -12.24
N SER A 148 9.67 5.83 -12.08
CA SER A 148 10.96 5.42 -12.66
C SER A 148 11.49 4.18 -11.96
N THR A 149 11.35 4.08 -10.63
CA THR A 149 11.64 2.85 -9.87
C THR A 149 10.78 1.69 -10.35
N LEU A 150 9.48 1.90 -10.55
CA LEU A 150 8.57 0.88 -11.09
C LEU A 150 9.01 0.40 -12.47
N ALA A 151 9.32 1.31 -13.40
CA ALA A 151 9.79 0.97 -14.73
C ALA A 151 11.06 0.10 -14.70
N LEU A 152 12.05 0.49 -13.89
CA LEU A 152 13.29 -0.29 -13.74
C LEU A 152 13.04 -1.65 -13.07
N ALA A 153 12.12 -1.73 -12.12
CA ALA A 153 11.72 -2.99 -11.51
C ALA A 153 11.00 -3.91 -12.50
N MET A 154 10.16 -3.36 -13.39
CA MET A 154 9.51 -4.12 -14.47
C MET A 154 10.54 -4.68 -15.45
N GLU A 155 11.54 -3.89 -15.84
CA GLU A 155 12.64 -4.38 -16.67
C GLU A 155 13.40 -5.52 -15.97
N ALA A 156 13.78 -5.34 -14.70
CA ALA A 156 14.52 -6.34 -13.94
C ALA A 156 13.72 -7.63 -13.74
N ALA A 157 12.43 -7.53 -13.43
CA ALA A 157 11.53 -8.67 -13.31
C ALA A 157 11.43 -9.45 -14.62
N SER A 158 11.28 -8.73 -15.75
CA SER A 158 11.25 -9.33 -17.09
C SER A 158 12.57 -10.04 -17.43
N GLU A 159 13.71 -9.47 -17.07
CA GLU A 159 15.04 -10.07 -17.29
C GLU A 159 15.25 -11.36 -16.48
N GLN A 160 14.63 -11.47 -15.30
CA GLN A 160 14.70 -12.65 -14.45
C GLN A 160 13.54 -13.65 -14.67
N GLY A 161 12.56 -13.32 -15.51
CA GLY A 161 11.39 -14.17 -15.76
C GLY A 161 10.46 -14.33 -14.56
N ILE A 162 10.42 -13.34 -13.66
CA ILE A 162 9.54 -13.32 -12.48
C ILE A 162 8.39 -12.33 -12.68
N ALA A 163 7.29 -12.51 -11.96
CA ALA A 163 6.15 -11.62 -12.07
C ALA A 163 6.42 -10.25 -11.42
N LEU A 164 5.80 -9.19 -11.93
CA LEU A 164 5.65 -7.93 -11.22
C LEU A 164 4.16 -7.62 -11.04
N ILE A 165 3.75 -7.37 -9.80
CA ILE A 165 2.36 -7.15 -9.40
C ILE A 165 2.26 -5.74 -8.82
N VAL A 166 1.41 -4.90 -9.41
CA VAL A 166 1.17 -3.53 -8.93
C VAL A 166 -0.10 -3.52 -8.08
N LEU A 167 0.02 -3.10 -6.82
CA LEU A 167 -1.13 -2.78 -5.98
C LEU A 167 -1.54 -1.35 -6.32
N ASP A 168 -2.48 -1.23 -7.25
CA ASP A 168 -2.79 0.06 -7.86
C ASP A 168 -3.32 1.09 -6.85
N ARG A 169 -2.98 2.36 -7.07
CA ARG A 169 -3.36 3.47 -6.19
C ARG A 169 -3.93 4.65 -7.00
N PRO A 170 -4.86 5.42 -6.43
CA PRO A 170 -5.41 6.58 -7.13
C PRO A 170 -4.34 7.58 -7.53
N ASN A 171 -4.41 8.12 -8.75
CA ASN A 171 -3.63 9.31 -9.10
C ASN A 171 -4.26 10.55 -8.42
N PRO A 172 -3.55 11.27 -7.52
CA PRO A 172 -4.13 12.39 -6.77
C PRO A 172 -4.46 13.60 -7.65
N LEU A 173 -3.93 13.69 -8.87
CA LEU A 173 -4.30 14.71 -9.86
C LEU A 173 -5.50 14.28 -10.74
N GLY A 174 -6.03 13.07 -10.51
CA GLY A 174 -7.08 12.45 -11.31
C GLY A 174 -6.55 11.85 -12.62
N GLY A 175 -7.43 11.18 -13.36
CA GLY A 175 -7.10 10.49 -14.63
C GLY A 175 -7.36 11.29 -15.91
N LEU A 176 -7.71 12.57 -15.79
CA LEU A 176 -8.14 13.40 -16.94
C LEU A 176 -7.14 14.50 -17.34
N ARG A 177 -6.25 14.90 -16.44
CA ARG A 177 -5.28 15.97 -16.71
C ARG A 177 -4.05 15.40 -17.41
N ILE A 178 -3.71 15.95 -18.56
CA ILE A 178 -2.51 15.60 -19.32
C ILE A 178 -1.84 16.91 -19.73
N GLU A 179 -0.63 17.14 -19.24
CA GLU A 179 0.12 18.38 -19.41
C GLU A 179 1.60 18.10 -19.68
N GLY A 180 2.30 19.09 -20.26
CA GLY A 180 3.73 18.99 -20.57
C GLY A 180 4.03 18.35 -21.93
N ARG A 181 5.29 18.43 -22.33
CA ARG A 181 5.78 17.79 -23.56
C ARG A 181 6.20 16.34 -23.25
N PRO A 182 6.05 15.41 -24.20
CA PRO A 182 6.71 14.10 -24.13
C PRO A 182 8.22 14.26 -23.91
N LEU A 183 8.84 13.25 -23.31
CA LEU A 183 10.27 13.25 -23.05
C LEU A 183 11.04 13.27 -24.38
N ASP A 184 11.93 14.25 -24.53
CA ASP A 184 12.95 14.23 -25.57
C ASP A 184 14.04 13.23 -25.14
N PRO A 185 14.34 12.17 -25.92
CA PRO A 185 15.28 11.12 -25.53
C PRO A 185 16.64 11.61 -25.05
N LYS A 186 17.10 12.78 -25.48
CA LYS A 186 18.38 13.37 -25.03
C LYS A 186 18.39 13.80 -23.57
N PHE A 187 17.22 13.96 -22.96
CA PHE A 187 17.05 14.33 -21.55
C PHE A 187 16.64 13.14 -20.67
N LYS A 188 16.62 11.91 -21.22
CA LYS A 188 16.24 10.72 -20.47
C LYS A 188 17.14 10.57 -19.23
N SER A 189 16.51 10.52 -18.07
CA SER A 189 17.19 10.41 -16.78
C SER A 189 16.30 9.70 -15.76
N PHE A 190 16.72 9.58 -14.51
CA PHE A 190 15.87 8.96 -13.48
C PHE A 190 14.68 9.82 -13.06
N VAL A 191 14.79 11.14 -13.17
CA VAL A 191 13.68 12.09 -12.96
C VAL A 191 12.87 12.34 -14.25
N ASP A 192 13.21 11.65 -15.34
CA ASP A 192 12.50 11.74 -16.61
C ASP A 192 12.76 10.46 -17.44
N HIS A 193 12.15 9.34 -17.04
CA HIS A 193 12.56 8.00 -17.47
C HIS A 193 11.75 7.43 -18.65
N LEU A 194 10.46 7.81 -18.75
CA LEU A 194 9.51 7.27 -19.72
C LEU A 194 9.14 8.35 -20.77
N PRO A 195 8.92 7.96 -22.04
CA PRO A 195 8.59 8.87 -23.15
C PRO A 195 7.29 9.65 -22.95
#